data_AF-A0A674NUM0-F1
#
_entry.id   AF-A0A674NUM0-F1
#
_cell.length_a   1.000
_cell.length_b   1.000
_cell.length_c   1.000
_cell.angle_alpha   90.00
_cell.angle_beta   90.00
_cell.angle_gamma   90.00
#
_symmetry.space_group_name_H-M   'P 1'
#
loop_
_entity.id
_entity.type
_entity.pdbx_description
1 polymer ?
#
loop_
_entity_poly.entity_id
_entity_poly.type
_entity_poly.pdbx_seq_one_letter_code
_entity_poly.pdbx_strand_id
1 'polypeptide(L)'
;VRVVVRVRLGLGLGPSSPLLFLHLPQFFAIFAFSTCGSYSGVFRMSVECKNRTESDLSIEVEFEYPFRLHQEYFDAPTCKESNKERIFLFGDHSSSAEFFVTIGVFAFLYTTAALCIYVFFFEKYKEKNKGPLIDLVVTGVFAFMWLVSSAAWAKGLSDVKKATDPDAVITMIGACKEEENHCREVHDPVMSGLNTSVAFGFINLVLWAGNLWFVFKETSEHVQPSGTATESSSCH
;
A
#
# COMPACT_ATOMS: atom_id res chain seq x y z
N VAL A 1 1.13 -44.28 2.71
CA VAL A 1 1.48 -43.72 1.38
C VAL A 1 0.21 -43.15 0.72
N ARG A 2 -0.72 -42.52 1.45
CA ARG A 2 -0.75 -41.09 1.81
C ARG A 2 0.00 -40.19 0.84
N VAL A 3 -0.70 -39.81 -0.23
CA VAL A 3 -0.81 -38.44 -0.78
C VAL A 3 0.51 -37.65 -0.84
N VAL A 4 1.56 -38.31 -1.31
CA VAL A 4 2.68 -37.62 -1.96
C VAL A 4 2.29 -37.55 -3.43
N VAL A 5 2.45 -36.39 -4.05
CA VAL A 5 2.19 -36.11 -5.47
C VAL A 5 0.72 -35.86 -5.85
N ARG A 6 0.17 -34.73 -5.42
CA ARG A 6 -0.62 -33.90 -6.33
C ARG A 6 -0.18 -32.43 -6.29
N VAL A 7 1.13 -32.23 -6.26
CA VAL A 7 1.79 -31.16 -7.00
C VAL A 7 1.55 -31.48 -8.47
N ARG A 8 0.39 -31.11 -9.02
CA ARG A 8 0.18 -31.06 -10.45
C ARG A 8 -0.24 -29.64 -10.77
N LEU A 9 0.73 -28.89 -11.26
CA LEU A 9 0.59 -27.70 -12.08
C LEU A 9 -0.69 -27.84 -12.94
N GLY A 10 -1.73 -27.09 -12.61
CA GLY A 10 -3.04 -27.23 -13.21
C GLY A 10 -4.07 -26.52 -12.34
N LEU A 11 -4.39 -25.28 -12.73
CA LEU A 11 -5.50 -24.48 -12.21
C LEU A 11 -6.76 -25.35 -12.07
N GLY A 12 -7.00 -25.83 -10.86
CA GLY A 12 -8.25 -26.45 -10.41
C GLY A 12 -8.73 -25.69 -9.18
N LEU A 13 -8.85 -24.37 -9.33
CA LEU A 13 -9.29 -23.45 -8.28
C LEU A 13 -10.80 -23.60 -8.09
N GLY A 14 -11.21 -24.58 -7.30
CA GLY A 14 -12.52 -24.57 -6.67
C GLY A 14 -12.54 -23.52 -5.55
N PRO A 15 -13.65 -22.77 -5.36
CA PRO A 15 -13.76 -21.63 -4.42
C PRO A 15 -13.62 -21.99 -2.93
N SER A 16 -13.41 -23.26 -2.58
CA SER A 16 -13.44 -23.77 -1.19
C SER A 16 -12.08 -24.29 -0.69
N SER A 17 -10.97 -23.96 -1.35
CA SER A 17 -9.65 -24.49 -0.98
C SER A 17 -8.92 -23.52 -0.03
N PRO A 18 -8.55 -23.91 1.20
CA PRO A 18 -7.86 -23.03 2.16
C PRO A 18 -6.52 -22.49 1.62
N LEU A 19 -5.89 -23.19 0.67
CA LEU A 19 -4.69 -22.74 -0.03
C LEU A 19 -4.92 -21.51 -0.92
N LEU A 20 -6.06 -21.41 -1.62
CA LEU A 20 -6.35 -20.24 -2.47
C LEU A 20 -6.46 -18.95 -1.63
N PHE A 21 -7.01 -19.08 -0.44
CA PHE A 21 -7.25 -17.97 0.47
C PHE A 21 -5.93 -17.42 1.08
N LEU A 22 -4.90 -18.26 1.20
CA LEU A 22 -3.54 -17.88 1.59
C LEU A 22 -2.72 -17.24 0.45
N HIS A 23 -2.99 -17.60 -0.80
CA HIS A 23 -2.23 -17.11 -1.97
C HIS A 23 -2.64 -15.71 -2.44
N LEU A 24 -3.93 -15.37 -2.37
CA LEU A 24 -4.41 -14.07 -2.87
C LEU A 24 -3.75 -12.87 -2.15
N PRO A 25 -3.60 -12.86 -0.80
CA PRO A 25 -2.97 -11.75 -0.11
C PRO A 25 -1.53 -11.45 -0.55
N GLN A 26 -0.78 -12.47 -0.97
CA GLN A 26 0.59 -12.30 -1.47
C GLN A 26 0.63 -11.46 -2.75
N PHE A 27 -0.22 -11.77 -3.73
CA PHE A 27 -0.24 -11.06 -5.00
C PHE A 27 -0.66 -9.60 -4.80
N PHE A 28 -1.73 -9.36 -4.04
CA PHE A 28 -2.20 -8.00 -3.77
C PHE A 28 -1.21 -7.19 -2.93
N ALA A 29 -0.51 -7.82 -1.99
CA ALA A 29 0.58 -7.17 -1.26
C ALA A 29 1.71 -6.72 -2.20
N ILE A 30 2.17 -7.60 -3.11
CA ILE A 30 3.21 -7.26 -4.10
C ILE A 30 2.77 -6.08 -4.95
N PHE A 31 1.57 -6.13 -5.53
CA PHE A 31 1.09 -5.03 -6.35
C PHE A 31 0.99 -3.73 -5.55
N ALA A 32 0.53 -3.79 -4.30
CA ALA A 32 0.39 -2.63 -3.44
C ALA A 32 1.75 -1.96 -3.13
N PHE A 33 2.72 -2.71 -2.58
CA PHE A 33 4.01 -2.09 -2.19
C PHE A 33 4.90 -1.80 -3.40
N SER A 34 4.84 -2.61 -4.47
CA SER A 34 5.65 -2.41 -5.67
C SER A 34 5.22 -1.14 -6.41
N THR A 35 3.90 -0.95 -6.63
CA THR A 35 3.39 0.24 -7.33
C THR A 35 3.61 1.55 -6.55
N CYS A 36 3.72 1.49 -5.22
CA CYS A 36 4.11 2.64 -4.40
C CYS A 36 5.63 2.86 -4.40
N GLY A 37 6.41 1.81 -4.15
CA GLY A 37 7.87 1.89 -3.99
C GLY A 37 8.65 2.13 -5.28
N SER A 38 8.05 1.87 -6.45
CA SER A 38 8.68 2.11 -7.76
C SER A 38 8.11 3.33 -8.50
N TYR A 39 7.39 4.20 -7.81
CA TYR A 39 6.72 5.33 -8.45
C TYR A 39 7.68 6.51 -8.68
N SER A 40 7.72 6.98 -9.93
CA SER A 40 8.20 8.32 -10.30
C SER A 40 7.08 9.03 -11.06
N GLY A 41 6.85 10.29 -10.72
CA GLY A 41 5.85 11.17 -11.32
C GLY A 41 6.50 12.44 -11.85
N VAL A 42 6.01 12.92 -12.97
CA VAL A 42 6.48 14.17 -13.59
C VAL A 42 5.27 15.03 -13.90
N PHE A 43 5.32 16.30 -13.51
CA PHE A 43 4.35 17.30 -13.91
C PHE A 43 5.02 18.47 -14.60
N ARG A 44 4.27 19.14 -15.47
CA ARG A 44 4.77 20.28 -16.25
C ARG A 44 3.88 21.49 -16.08
N MET A 45 4.52 22.63 -15.96
CA MET A 45 3.86 23.93 -15.92
C MET A 45 4.55 24.92 -16.85
N SER A 46 3.85 26.01 -17.14
CA SER A 46 4.32 27.09 -17.98
C SER A 46 4.12 28.44 -17.29
N VAL A 47 5.13 29.30 -17.40
CA VAL A 47 5.11 30.68 -16.94
C VAL A 47 5.39 31.58 -18.15
N GLU A 48 4.34 32.25 -18.63
CA GLU A 48 4.43 33.25 -19.69
C GLU A 48 4.48 34.65 -19.06
N CYS A 49 5.68 35.25 -19.08
CA CYS A 49 5.87 36.64 -18.66
C CYS A 49 5.35 37.61 -19.71
N LYS A 50 5.02 38.84 -19.30
CA LYS A 50 4.77 39.97 -20.23
C LYS A 50 5.90 40.15 -21.23
N ASN A 51 7.15 40.04 -20.77
CA ASN A 51 8.32 39.99 -21.64
C ASN A 51 8.62 38.54 -22.05
N ARG A 52 8.24 38.16 -23.27
CA ARG A 52 8.37 36.78 -23.75
C ARG A 52 9.79 36.22 -23.77
N THR A 53 10.81 37.07 -23.77
CA THR A 53 12.21 36.61 -23.70
C THR A 53 12.58 36.05 -22.32
N GLU A 54 11.78 36.34 -21.29
CA GLU A 54 11.99 35.88 -19.91
C GLU A 54 11.05 34.74 -19.51
N SER A 55 10.16 34.33 -20.42
CA SER A 55 9.20 33.24 -20.20
C SER A 55 9.86 31.86 -20.20
N ASP A 56 9.32 30.95 -19.39
CA ASP A 56 9.69 29.54 -19.38
C ASP A 56 8.41 28.71 -19.51
N LEU A 57 8.19 28.15 -20.71
CA LEU A 57 6.93 27.46 -21.06
C LEU A 57 6.99 25.94 -20.78
N SER A 58 8.12 25.43 -20.29
CA SER A 58 8.34 24.00 -20.09
C SER A 58 9.12 23.72 -18.82
N ILE A 59 8.57 24.12 -17.67
CA ILE A 59 9.14 23.78 -16.36
C ILE A 59 8.67 22.37 -16.03
N GLU A 60 9.62 21.44 -16.00
CA GLU A 60 9.39 20.04 -15.64
C GLU A 60 9.83 19.81 -14.21
N VAL A 61 8.95 19.21 -13.41
CA VAL A 61 9.22 18.88 -12.01
C VAL A 61 8.97 17.39 -11.82
N GLU A 62 10.03 16.67 -11.48
CA GLU A 62 10.00 15.25 -11.16
C GLU A 62 9.92 15.05 -9.65
N PHE A 63 9.19 14.02 -9.23
CA PHE A 63 9.16 13.58 -7.83
C PHE A 63 8.98 12.06 -7.79
N GLU A 64 9.64 11.42 -6.85
CA GLU A 64 9.66 9.96 -6.73
C GLU A 64 9.46 9.50 -5.29
N TYR A 65 9.21 8.20 -5.11
CA TYR A 65 9.29 7.56 -3.80
C TYR A 65 10.71 7.77 -3.21
N PRO A 66 10.88 8.19 -1.94
CA PRO A 66 9.89 8.19 -0.85
C PRO A 66 9.16 9.52 -0.64
N PHE A 67 8.89 10.33 -1.67
CA PHE A 67 8.08 11.57 -1.57
C PHE A 67 8.62 12.61 -0.58
N ARG A 68 9.94 12.83 -0.60
CA ARG A 68 10.64 13.89 0.15
C ARG A 68 10.56 15.21 -0.63
N LEU A 69 9.35 15.70 -0.85
CA LEU A 69 9.07 16.86 -1.71
C LEU A 69 9.88 18.11 -1.29
N HIS A 70 10.15 18.28 0.01
CA HIS A 70 10.99 19.38 0.51
C HIS A 70 12.40 19.48 -0.12
N GLN A 71 12.95 18.36 -0.62
CA GLN A 71 14.29 18.29 -1.20
C GLN A 71 14.28 18.55 -2.70
N GLU A 72 13.12 18.40 -3.34
CA GLU A 72 12.92 18.65 -4.75
C GLU A 72 12.74 20.15 -5.00
N TYR A 73 13.51 20.66 -5.96
CA TYR A 73 13.46 22.06 -6.33
C TYR A 73 13.34 22.22 -7.83
N PHE A 74 12.71 23.31 -8.24
CA PHE A 74 12.64 23.73 -9.63
C PHE A 74 12.97 25.22 -9.74
N ASP A 75 13.51 25.61 -10.89
CA ASP A 75 13.86 26.99 -11.16
C ASP A 75 12.74 27.64 -11.97
N ALA A 76 12.02 28.59 -11.37
CA ALA A 76 10.94 29.34 -12.00
C ALA A 76 11.41 30.75 -12.42
N PRO A 77 10.99 31.28 -13.58
CA PRO A 77 11.33 32.64 -13.98
C PRO A 77 10.63 33.65 -13.08
N THR A 78 11.36 34.70 -12.65
CA THR A 78 10.80 35.78 -11.82
C THR A 78 10.13 36.89 -12.63
N CYS A 79 10.22 36.83 -13.96
CA CYS A 79 9.80 37.89 -14.89
C CYS A 79 10.41 39.28 -14.57
N LYS A 80 11.53 39.31 -13.83
CA LYS A 80 12.31 40.51 -13.46
C LYS A 80 13.78 40.26 -13.80
N GLU A 81 14.21 40.78 -14.94
CA GLU A 81 15.61 40.76 -15.40
C GLU A 81 16.18 39.35 -15.61
N SER A 82 15.48 38.48 -16.35
CA SER A 82 15.96 37.14 -16.74
C SER A 82 16.41 36.22 -15.57
N ASN A 83 16.11 36.59 -14.33
CA ASN A 83 16.50 35.82 -13.14
C ASN A 83 15.52 34.68 -12.90
N LYS A 84 16.05 33.54 -12.47
CA LYS A 84 15.27 32.39 -12.01
C LYS A 84 15.34 32.28 -10.49
N GLU A 85 14.21 32.00 -9.87
CA GLU A 85 14.10 31.73 -8.43
C GLU A 85 13.94 30.24 -8.22
N ARG A 86 14.68 29.69 -7.25
CA ARG A 86 14.58 28.30 -6.86
C ARG A 86 13.46 28.12 -5.85
N ILE A 87 12.46 27.33 -6.21
CA ILE A 87 11.32 27.02 -5.35
C ILE A 87 11.39 25.54 -4.97
N PHE A 88 11.21 25.27 -3.68
CA PHE A 88 11.15 23.92 -3.14
C PHE A 88 9.69 23.48 -3.00
N LEU A 89 9.39 22.22 -3.33
CA LEU A 89 8.05 21.69 -3.07
C LEU A 89 7.82 21.55 -1.57
N PHE A 90 6.56 21.66 -1.13
CA PHE A 90 6.22 21.61 0.29
C PHE A 90 5.73 20.22 0.70
N GLY A 91 6.31 19.69 1.79
CA GLY A 91 5.81 18.48 2.45
C GLY A 91 6.85 17.36 2.53
N ASP A 92 6.74 16.56 3.60
CA ASP A 92 7.43 15.28 3.73
C ASP A 92 6.38 14.19 3.99
N HIS A 93 6.18 13.33 3.00
CA HIS A 93 5.22 12.23 3.06
C HIS A 93 5.92 10.85 3.06
N SER A 94 7.24 10.84 3.25
CA SER A 94 8.07 9.63 3.26
C SER A 94 7.68 8.65 4.33
N SER A 95 7.40 9.13 5.54
CA SER A 95 7.07 8.26 6.67
C SER A 95 5.84 7.40 6.41
N SER A 96 4.78 7.96 5.80
CA SER A 96 3.56 7.22 5.50
C SER A 96 3.78 6.18 4.38
N ALA A 97 4.53 6.54 3.34
CA ALA A 97 4.83 5.66 2.22
C ALA A 97 5.77 4.52 2.64
N GLU A 98 6.85 4.84 3.35
CA GLU A 98 7.83 3.89 3.87
C GLU A 98 7.18 2.91 4.86
N PHE A 99 6.28 3.40 5.73
CA PHE A 99 5.54 2.54 6.64
C PHE A 99 4.66 1.54 5.88
N PHE A 100 3.91 1.98 4.87
CA PHE A 100 3.09 1.10 4.03
C PHE A 100 3.91 0.06 3.27
N VAL A 101 5.00 0.46 2.61
CA VAL A 101 5.88 -0.46 1.88
C VAL A 101 6.54 -1.46 2.82
N THR A 102 6.99 -1.02 4.00
CA THR A 102 7.65 -1.89 4.99
C THR A 102 6.70 -2.97 5.51
N ILE A 103 5.49 -2.59 5.92
CA ILE A 103 4.44 -3.56 6.30
C ILE A 103 4.08 -4.47 5.13
N GLY A 104 4.04 -3.91 3.91
CA GLY A 104 4.01 -4.59 2.62
C GLY A 104 4.94 -5.80 2.53
N VAL A 105 6.23 -5.52 2.64
CA VAL A 105 7.32 -6.49 2.50
C VAL A 105 7.28 -7.52 3.62
N PHE A 106 7.07 -7.11 4.88
CA PHE A 106 6.99 -8.07 5.99
C PHE A 106 5.81 -9.02 5.88
N ALA A 107 4.63 -8.52 5.47
CA ALA A 107 3.45 -9.36 5.24
C ALA A 107 3.68 -10.37 4.10
N PHE A 108 4.35 -9.95 3.02
CA PHE A 108 4.74 -10.84 1.93
C PHE A 108 5.74 -11.93 2.39
N LEU A 109 6.77 -11.57 3.15
CA LEU A 109 7.73 -12.52 3.69
C LEU A 109 7.08 -13.51 4.67
N TYR A 110 6.18 -13.03 5.54
CA TYR A 110 5.44 -13.85 6.48
C TYR A 110 4.58 -14.90 5.76
N THR A 111 3.73 -14.46 4.83
CA THR A 111 2.85 -15.36 4.06
C THR A 111 3.64 -16.37 3.23
N THR A 112 4.80 -15.97 2.69
CA THR A 112 5.72 -16.87 1.99
C THR A 112 6.34 -17.91 2.92
N ALA A 113 6.83 -17.49 4.10
CA ALA A 113 7.40 -18.40 5.08
C ALA A 113 6.34 -19.37 5.62
N ALA A 114 5.14 -18.89 5.93
CA ALA A 114 4.01 -19.71 6.35
C ALA A 114 3.68 -20.76 5.29
N LEU A 115 3.57 -20.36 4.02
CA LEU A 115 3.34 -21.28 2.90
C LEU A 115 4.44 -22.35 2.80
N CYS A 116 5.71 -21.97 2.88
CA CYS A 116 6.81 -22.93 2.86
C CYS A 116 6.69 -23.95 4.01
N ILE A 117 6.38 -23.50 5.23
CA ILE A 117 6.19 -24.39 6.39
C ILE A 117 5.01 -25.33 6.15
N TYR A 118 3.88 -24.82 5.63
CA TYR A 118 2.71 -25.63 5.31
C TYR A 118 3.02 -26.72 4.26
N VAL A 119 3.81 -26.40 3.23
CA VAL A 119 4.16 -27.37 2.16
C VAL A 119 5.14 -28.44 2.64
N PHE A 120 6.18 -28.06 3.40
CA PHE A 120 7.26 -28.99 3.78
C PHE A 120 7.03 -29.73 5.11
N PHE A 121 6.25 -29.17 6.05
CA PHE A 121 6.10 -29.68 7.42
C PHE A 121 4.66 -29.92 7.86
N PHE A 122 3.73 -30.14 6.91
CA PHE A 122 2.30 -30.32 7.17
C PHE A 122 1.98 -31.34 8.29
N GLU A 123 2.61 -32.52 8.25
CA GLU A 123 2.35 -33.61 9.20
C GLU A 123 2.74 -33.23 10.65
N LYS A 124 3.82 -32.44 10.85
CA LYS A 124 4.22 -31.94 12.18
C LYS A 124 3.37 -30.76 12.65
N TYR A 125 2.86 -29.96 11.72
CA TYR A 125 1.99 -28.82 12.04
C TYR A 125 0.64 -29.28 12.60
N LYS A 126 0.16 -30.44 12.15
CA LYS A 126 -1.11 -31.04 12.57
C LYS A 126 -1.06 -31.75 13.92
N GLU A 127 0.09 -32.28 14.33
CA GLU A 127 0.24 -33.01 15.61
C GLU A 127 0.19 -32.11 16.86
N LYS A 128 0.49 -30.82 16.72
CA LYS A 128 0.38 -29.85 17.82
C LYS A 128 -0.83 -28.95 17.55
N ASN A 129 -1.95 -29.19 18.25
CA ASN A 129 -3.17 -28.35 18.28
C ASN A 129 -2.97 -26.83 18.58
N LYS A 130 -1.73 -26.33 18.69
CA LYS A 130 -1.37 -24.93 18.94
C LYS A 130 -1.08 -24.12 17.66
N GLY A 131 -0.86 -24.77 16.52
CA GLY A 131 -0.57 -24.09 15.25
C GLY A 131 -1.63 -23.05 14.84
N PRO A 132 -2.93 -23.43 14.78
CA PRO A 132 -4.00 -22.51 14.38
C PRO A 132 -4.16 -21.28 15.27
N LEU A 133 -3.92 -21.41 16.59
CA LEU A 133 -3.99 -20.28 17.51
C LEU A 133 -2.87 -19.26 17.27
N ILE A 134 -1.65 -19.74 17.02
CA ILE A 134 -0.50 -18.88 16.72
C ILE A 134 -0.71 -18.17 15.38
N ASP A 135 -1.19 -18.89 14.36
CA ASP A 135 -1.50 -18.33 13.05
C ASP A 135 -2.58 -17.24 13.13
N LEU A 136 -3.63 -17.44 13.95
CA LEU A 136 -4.66 -16.43 14.19
C LEU A 136 -4.11 -15.15 14.81
N VAL A 137 -3.24 -15.25 15.83
CA VAL A 137 -2.65 -14.09 16.50
C VAL A 137 -1.74 -13.32 15.54
N VAL A 138 -0.84 -14.01 14.84
CA VAL A 138 0.11 -13.37 13.92
C VAL A 138 -0.61 -12.72 12.74
N THR A 139 -1.58 -13.43 12.15
CA THR A 139 -2.42 -12.92 11.06
C THR A 139 -3.23 -11.70 11.52
N GLY A 140 -3.74 -11.68 12.75
CA GLY A 140 -4.44 -10.51 13.31
C GLY A 140 -3.55 -9.29 13.51
N VAL A 141 -2.31 -9.49 13.97
CA VAL A 141 -1.32 -8.40 14.09
C VAL A 141 -1.00 -7.81 12.71
N PHE A 142 -0.76 -8.65 11.70
CA PHE A 142 -0.51 -8.19 10.34
C PHE A 142 -1.72 -7.49 9.74
N ALA A 143 -2.94 -8.00 9.94
CA ALA A 143 -4.16 -7.35 9.47
C ALA A 143 -4.35 -5.95 10.08
N PHE A 144 -4.10 -5.80 11.39
CA PHE A 144 -4.17 -4.50 12.06
C PHE A 144 -3.10 -3.53 11.55
N MET A 145 -1.84 -3.97 11.48
CA MET A 145 -0.75 -3.13 10.96
C MET A 145 -1.01 -2.73 9.51
N TRP A 146 -1.53 -3.64 8.68
CA TRP A 146 -1.90 -3.38 7.29
C TRP A 146 -3.02 -2.35 7.16
N LEU A 147 -4.03 -2.42 8.03
CA LEU A 147 -5.11 -1.42 8.08
C LEU A 147 -4.55 -0.03 8.37
N VAL A 148 -3.74 0.09 9.43
CA VAL A 148 -3.18 1.38 9.86
C VAL A 148 -2.26 1.94 8.77
N SER A 149 -1.41 1.11 8.17
CA SER A 149 -0.49 1.54 7.12
C SER A 149 -1.21 1.92 5.82
N SER A 150 -2.24 1.18 5.41
CA SER A 150 -3.07 1.50 4.24
C SER A 150 -3.82 2.81 4.43
N ALA A 151 -4.37 3.06 5.62
CA ALA A 151 -5.05 4.31 5.94
C ALA A 151 -4.09 5.50 5.98
N ALA A 152 -2.91 5.33 6.60
CA ALA A 152 -1.86 6.34 6.63
C ALA A 152 -1.40 6.69 5.22
N TRP A 153 -1.23 5.68 4.35
CA TRP A 153 -0.84 5.89 2.96
C TRP A 153 -1.95 6.52 2.12
N ALA A 154 -3.22 6.17 2.32
CA ALA A 154 -4.34 6.83 1.63
C ALA A 154 -4.39 8.34 1.93
N LYS A 155 -4.13 8.73 3.18
CA LYS A 155 -3.99 10.14 3.55
C LYS A 155 -2.73 10.76 2.96
N GLY A 156 -1.59 10.09 3.08
CA GLY A 156 -0.31 10.54 2.51
C GLY A 156 -0.41 10.82 1.01
N LEU A 157 -1.02 9.91 0.24
CA LEU A 157 -1.28 10.10 -1.18
C LEU A 157 -2.14 11.33 -1.47
N SER A 158 -3.16 11.57 -0.65
CA SER A 158 -4.01 12.76 -0.82
C SER A 158 -3.23 14.06 -0.60
N ASP A 159 -2.24 14.06 0.29
CA ASP A 159 -1.37 15.22 0.52
C ASP A 159 -0.32 15.36 -0.59
N VAL A 160 0.29 14.25 -1.04
CA VAL A 160 1.21 14.24 -2.20
C VAL A 160 0.51 14.85 -3.42
N LYS A 161 -0.70 14.39 -3.75
CA LYS A 161 -1.48 14.95 -4.87
C LYS A 161 -1.69 16.45 -4.78
N LYS A 162 -1.96 16.97 -3.58
CA LYS A 162 -2.14 18.42 -3.37
C LYS A 162 -0.83 19.18 -3.46
N ALA A 163 0.26 18.60 -3.00
CA ALA A 163 1.58 19.22 -3.02
C ALA A 163 2.22 19.20 -4.42
N THR A 164 1.85 18.24 -5.26
CA THR A 164 2.32 18.10 -6.66
C THR A 164 1.28 18.55 -7.68
N ASP A 165 0.23 19.25 -7.25
CA ASP A 165 -0.81 19.79 -8.12
C ASP A 165 -0.24 21.03 -8.85
N PRO A 166 -0.16 21.05 -10.20
CA PRO A 166 0.39 22.19 -10.93
C PRO A 166 -0.28 23.51 -10.55
N ASP A 167 -1.60 23.52 -10.39
CA ASP A 167 -2.36 24.69 -9.97
C ASP A 167 -1.93 25.18 -8.57
N ALA A 168 -1.78 24.27 -7.60
CA ALA A 168 -1.30 24.63 -6.27
C ALA A 168 0.14 25.15 -6.29
N VAL A 169 1.02 24.52 -7.08
CA VAL A 169 2.44 24.91 -7.18
C VAL A 169 2.61 26.25 -7.90
N ILE A 170 1.79 26.54 -8.91
CA ILE A 170 1.79 27.84 -9.61
C ILE A 170 1.53 29.00 -8.64
N THR A 171 0.66 28.81 -7.62
CA THR A 171 0.41 29.86 -6.61
C THR A 171 1.63 30.19 -5.72
N MET A 172 2.61 29.29 -5.67
CA MET A 172 3.87 29.50 -4.94
C MET A 172 4.86 30.39 -5.72
N ILE A 173 4.72 30.47 -7.05
CA ILE A 173 5.59 31.28 -7.90
C ILE A 173 5.24 32.75 -7.76
N GLY A 174 6.22 33.59 -7.39
CA GLY A 174 6.03 35.03 -7.24
C GLY A 174 5.55 35.71 -8.52
N ALA A 175 6.07 35.31 -9.68
CA ALA A 175 5.71 35.86 -10.99
C ALA A 175 4.22 35.66 -11.36
N CYS A 176 3.60 34.57 -10.90
CA CYS A 176 2.20 34.24 -11.20
C CYS A 176 1.19 35.04 -10.38
N LYS A 177 1.64 35.84 -9.40
CA LYS A 177 0.79 36.75 -8.62
C LYS A 177 0.54 38.08 -9.33
N GLU A 178 1.36 38.42 -10.32
CA GLU A 178 1.18 39.63 -11.11
C GLU A 178 0.22 39.36 -12.28
N GLU A 179 -0.85 40.17 -12.40
CA GLU A 179 -1.90 39.98 -13.43
C GLU A 179 -1.38 40.09 -14.87
N GLU A 180 -0.20 40.69 -15.07
CA GLU A 180 0.43 40.83 -16.39
C GLU A 180 1.08 39.54 -16.90
N ASN A 181 1.27 38.54 -16.02
CA ASN A 181 1.88 37.25 -16.36
C ASN A 181 0.81 36.14 -16.42
N HIS A 182 0.97 35.22 -17.36
CA HIS A 182 0.06 34.08 -17.53
C HIS A 182 0.77 32.79 -17.14
N CYS A 183 0.32 32.18 -16.05
CA CYS A 183 0.80 30.86 -15.63
C CYS A 183 -0.26 29.82 -15.89
N ARG A 184 0.14 28.66 -16.43
CA ARG A 184 -0.77 27.56 -16.76
C ARG A 184 -0.13 26.23 -16.49
N GLU A 185 -0.94 25.30 -16.00
CA GLU A 185 -0.66 23.87 -16.02
C GLU A 185 -0.53 23.39 -17.47
N VAL A 186 0.45 22.51 -17.71
CA VAL A 186 0.67 21.91 -19.04
C VAL A 186 0.41 20.42 -18.99
N HIS A 187 0.88 19.75 -17.94
CA HIS A 187 0.74 18.30 -17.80
C HIS A 187 0.64 17.90 -16.33
N ASP A 188 -0.44 17.22 -15.97
CA ASP A 188 -0.63 16.63 -14.65
C ASP A 188 0.22 15.37 -14.46
N PRO A 189 0.67 15.10 -13.22
CA PRO A 189 1.39 13.87 -12.95
C PRO A 189 0.48 12.65 -13.04
N VAL A 190 0.99 11.57 -13.63
CA VAL A 190 0.22 10.33 -13.79
C VAL A 190 0.07 9.63 -12.44
N MET A 191 -1.08 9.81 -11.79
CA MET A 191 -1.36 9.30 -10.43
C MET A 191 -1.89 7.85 -10.38
N SER A 192 -2.00 7.17 -11.52
CA SER A 192 -2.63 5.85 -11.61
C SER A 192 -1.93 4.79 -10.76
N GLY A 193 -0.58 4.78 -10.74
CA GLY A 193 0.22 3.85 -9.94
C GLY A 193 -0.07 4.00 -8.44
N LEU A 194 -0.03 5.22 -7.92
CA LEU A 194 -0.30 5.48 -6.50
C LEU A 194 -1.76 5.21 -6.11
N ASN A 195 -2.73 5.59 -6.95
CA ASN A 195 -4.14 5.26 -6.74
C ASN A 195 -4.37 3.74 -6.67
N THR A 196 -3.70 3.02 -7.57
CA THR A 196 -3.75 1.56 -7.63
C THR A 196 -3.14 0.94 -6.37
N SER A 197 -2.04 1.49 -5.85
CA SER A 197 -1.42 1.03 -4.59
C SER A 197 -2.38 1.11 -3.40
N VAL A 198 -3.14 2.21 -3.28
CA VAL A 198 -4.15 2.41 -2.23
C VAL A 198 -5.33 1.46 -2.40
N ALA A 199 -5.83 1.32 -3.64
CA ALA A 199 -6.92 0.39 -3.94
C ALA A 199 -6.54 -1.06 -3.58
N PHE A 200 -5.34 -1.51 -4.00
CA PHE A 200 -4.85 -2.83 -3.63
C PHE A 200 -4.57 -2.97 -2.13
N GLY A 201 -4.14 -1.90 -1.45
CA GLY A 201 -4.04 -1.88 0.01
C GLY A 201 -5.36 -2.23 0.70
N PHE A 202 -6.46 -1.59 0.32
CA PHE A 202 -7.78 -1.87 0.88
C PHE A 202 -8.37 -3.22 0.44
N ILE A 203 -8.14 -3.65 -0.79
CA ILE A 203 -8.54 -5.00 -1.24
C ILE A 203 -7.81 -6.06 -0.42
N ASN A 204 -6.52 -5.89 -0.19
CA ASN A 204 -5.73 -6.82 0.61
C ASN A 204 -6.25 -6.89 2.05
N LEU A 205 -6.68 -5.77 2.63
CA LEU A 205 -7.31 -5.74 3.96
C LEU A 205 -8.55 -6.64 4.03
N VAL A 206 -9.42 -6.63 3.01
CA VAL A 206 -10.60 -7.50 2.96
C VAL A 206 -10.19 -8.97 2.94
N LEU A 207 -9.12 -9.30 2.22
CA LEU A 207 -8.57 -10.66 2.18
C LEU A 207 -7.99 -11.07 3.54
N TRP A 208 -7.28 -10.18 4.23
CA TRP A 208 -6.83 -10.43 5.61
C TRP A 208 -8.01 -10.64 6.56
N ALA A 209 -9.05 -9.80 6.49
CA ALA A 209 -10.24 -9.93 7.33
C ALA A 209 -11.00 -11.25 7.07
N GLY A 210 -11.15 -11.64 5.81
CA GLY A 210 -11.76 -12.93 5.47
C GLY A 210 -10.93 -14.13 5.93
N ASN A 211 -9.59 -13.99 5.97
CA ASN A 211 -8.66 -15.02 6.46
C ASN A 211 -8.92 -15.26 7.94
N LEU A 212 -8.92 -14.16 8.71
CA LEU A 212 -9.23 -14.19 10.13
C LEU A 212 -10.61 -14.78 10.41
N TRP A 213 -11.63 -14.37 9.64
CA TRP A 213 -12.99 -14.85 9.82
C TRP A 213 -13.10 -16.36 9.64
N PHE A 214 -12.48 -16.89 8.58
CA PHE A 214 -12.49 -18.32 8.30
C PHE A 214 -11.77 -19.12 9.41
N VAL A 215 -10.56 -18.71 9.78
CA VAL A 215 -9.78 -19.36 10.85
C VAL A 215 -10.51 -19.28 12.19
N PHE A 216 -11.09 -18.13 12.54
CA PHE A 216 -11.86 -17.95 13.78
C PHE A 216 -13.04 -18.93 13.86
N LYS A 217 -13.77 -19.11 12.76
CA LYS A 217 -14.88 -20.07 12.68
C LYS A 217 -14.40 -21.51 12.91
N GLU A 218 -13.33 -21.94 12.24
CA GLU A 218 -12.75 -23.28 12.45
C GLU A 218 -12.24 -23.49 13.88
N THR A 219 -11.63 -22.46 14.49
CA THR A 219 -11.14 -22.56 15.88
C THR A 219 -12.30 -22.64 16.88
N SER A 220 -13.39 -21.91 16.65
CA SER A 220 -14.57 -21.90 17.53
C SER A 220 -15.29 -23.25 17.60
N GLU A 221 -15.27 -24.04 16.52
CA GLU A 221 -15.86 -25.38 16.50
C GLU A 221 -15.02 -26.41 17.28
N HIS A 222 -13.69 -26.21 17.36
CA HIS A 222 -12.80 -27.04 18.17
C HIS A 222 -12.77 -26.67 19.67
N VAL A 223 -13.28 -25.51 20.05
CA VAL A 223 -13.33 -25.00 21.44
C VAL A 223 -14.61 -25.42 22.18
N GLN A 224 -15.46 -26.29 21.61
CA GLN A 224 -16.51 -26.94 22.42
C GLN A 224 -15.86 -27.70 23.60
N PRO A 225 -16.16 -27.31 24.85
CA PRO A 225 -15.51 -27.90 26.01
C PRO A 225 -15.98 -29.34 26.15
N SER A 226 -15.06 -30.27 25.97
CA SER A 226 -15.17 -31.59 26.59
C SER A 226 -14.97 -31.40 28.10
N GLY A 227 -16.05 -31.14 28.82
CA GLY A 227 -16.01 -31.13 30.29
C GLY A 227 -17.12 -30.34 30.98
N THR A 228 -18.25 -30.98 31.22
CA THR A 228 -18.98 -30.82 32.49
C THR A 228 -19.25 -32.21 33.04
N ALA A 229 -18.45 -32.59 34.04
CA ALA A 229 -18.76 -33.69 34.95
C ALA A 229 -19.39 -33.09 36.21
N THR A 230 -20.63 -33.47 36.53
CA THR A 230 -21.25 -33.45 37.88
C THR A 230 -22.47 -34.39 37.81
N GLU A 231 -22.36 -35.66 38.20
CA GLU A 231 -22.50 -36.27 39.54
C GLU A 231 -23.92 -36.83 39.81
N SER A 232 -23.94 -38.11 40.22
CA SER A 232 -24.99 -39.10 40.53
C SER A 232 -26.46 -38.70 40.78
N SER A 233 -27.40 -39.57 40.35
CA SER A 233 -28.46 -40.18 41.19
C SER A 233 -29.23 -41.31 40.46
N SER A 234 -29.51 -42.39 41.18
CA SER A 234 -30.31 -43.56 40.80
C SER A 234 -31.84 -43.29 40.87
N CYS A 235 -32.65 -44.26 40.40
CA CYS A 235 -34.13 -44.36 40.35
C CYS A 235 -34.81 -43.60 39.19
N HIS A 236 -35.68 -44.20 38.37
CA HIS A 236 -36.69 -45.26 38.59
C HIS A 236 -36.85 -46.15 37.35
#